data_AF-A0A3L7S1V2-F1
#
_entry.id   AF-A0A3L7S1V2-F1
#
_cell.length_a   1.000
_cell.length_b   1.000
_cell.length_c   1.000
_cell.angle_alpha   90.00
_cell.angle_beta   90.00
_cell.angle_gamma   90.00
#
_symmetry.space_group_name_H-M   'P 1'
#
loop_
_entity.id
_entity.type
_entity.pdbx_description
1 polymer ?
#
loop_
_entity_poly.entity_id
_entity_poly.type
_entity_poly.pdbx_seq_one_letter_code
_entity_poly.pdbx_strand_id
1 'polypeptide(L)' 'MKHGGLTDGAGQLKMAADKLNEAWEAARVDWNDVVSRSLEEEQLLPLLYQLRATLDAISRTSQLLTTACRECDDERAG' A
#
# COMPACT_ATOMS: atom_id res chain seq x y z
N MET A 1 -2.87 4.87 -22.13
CA MET A 1 -2.13 3.61 -21.80
C MET A 1 -2.62 3.06 -20.47
N LYS A 2 -2.74 1.73 -20.28
CA LYS A 2 -3.13 1.15 -18.99
C LYS A 2 -1.92 1.19 -18.05
N HIS A 3 -1.96 2.00 -16.99
CA HIS A 3 -0.99 1.96 -15.88
C HIS A 3 -1.14 0.71 -14.99
N GLY A 4 -1.62 -0.41 -15.55
CA GLY A 4 -2.21 -1.55 -14.84
C GLY A 4 -1.27 -2.17 -13.81
N GLY A 5 0.02 -2.31 -14.11
CA GLY A 5 0.96 -2.92 -13.17
C GLY A 5 1.09 -2.18 -11.84
N LEU A 6 1.01 -0.85 -11.85
CA LEU A 6 1.22 -0.04 -10.64
C LEU A 6 0.00 -0.03 -9.73
N THR A 7 -1.20 0.14 -10.32
CA THR A 7 -2.46 0.13 -9.56
C THR A 7 -2.81 -1.26 -9.06
N ASP A 8 -2.55 -2.30 -9.86
CA ASP A 8 -2.83 -3.68 -9.49
C ASP A 8 -1.88 -4.14 -8.37
N GLY A 9 -0.59 -3.77 -8.46
CA GLY A 9 0.38 -4.01 -7.40
C GLY A 9 0.02 -3.32 -6.08
N ALA A 10 -0.46 -2.07 -6.12
CA ALA A 10 -0.95 -1.38 -4.93
C ALA A 10 -2.17 -2.08 -4.30
N GLY A 11 -3.08 -2.59 -5.13
CA GLY A 11 -4.23 -3.38 -4.66
C GLY A 11 -3.80 -4.64 -3.91
N GLN A 12 -2.86 -5.40 -4.48
CA GLN A 12 -2.32 -6.61 -3.85
C GLN A 12 -1.59 -6.29 -2.54
N LEU A 13 -0.82 -5.21 -2.52
CA LEU A 13 -0.09 -4.76 -1.34
C LEU A 13 -1.05 -4.39 -0.20
N LYS A 14 -2.12 -3.66 -0.51
CA LYS A 14 -3.18 -3.33 0.46
C LYS A 14 -3.83 -4.59 1.03
N MET A 15 -4.23 -5.53 0.16
CA MET A 15 -4.83 -6.79 0.58
C MET A 15 -3.90 -7.61 1.49
N ALA A 16 -2.60 -7.63 1.20
CA ALA A 16 -1.62 -8.32 2.05
C ALA A 16 -1.49 -7.65 3.42
N ALA A 17 -1.55 -6.31 3.48
CA ALA A 17 -1.56 -5.55 4.72
C ALA A 17 -2.76 -5.88 5.61
N ASP A 18 -3.95 -5.89 5.00
CA ASP A 18 -5.20 -6.15 5.70
C ASP A 18 -5.16 -7.57 6.30
N LYS A 19 -4.71 -8.56 5.52
CA LYS A 19 -4.50 -9.95 6.00
C LYS A 19 -3.47 -10.06 7.12
N LEU A 20 -2.37 -9.31 7.05
CA LEU A 20 -1.37 -9.29 8.11
C LEU A 20 -1.97 -8.74 9.40
N ASN A 21 -2.73 -7.65 9.32
CA ASN A 21 -3.39 -7.05 10.47
C ASN A 21 -4.43 -7.99 11.09
N GLU A 22 -5.26 -8.64 10.26
CA GLU A 22 -6.22 -9.66 10.71
C GLU A 22 -5.53 -10.83 11.43
N ALA A 23 -4.43 -11.35 10.86
CA ALA A 23 -3.67 -12.44 11.45
C ALA A 23 -3.01 -12.02 12.78
N TRP A 24 -2.51 -10.78 12.86
CA TRP A 24 -1.95 -10.22 14.08
C TRP A 24 -3.00 -10.08 15.20
N GLU A 25 -4.16 -9.51 14.88
CA GLU A 25 -5.27 -9.34 15.81
C GLU A 25 -5.81 -10.69 16.32
N ALA A 26 -5.80 -11.73 15.47
CA ALA A 26 -6.13 -13.08 15.91
C ALA A 26 -5.04 -13.66 16.83
N ALA A 27 -3.77 -13.50 16.48
CA ALA A 27 -2.65 -14.05 17.25
C ALA A 27 -2.53 -13.43 18.64
N ARG A 28 -2.72 -12.11 18.76
CA ARG A 28 -2.54 -11.38 20.03
C ARG A 28 -3.56 -11.73 21.11
N VAL A 29 -4.67 -12.40 20.75
CA VAL A 29 -5.67 -12.87 21.71
C VAL A 29 -5.05 -13.86 22.69
N ASP A 30 -4.28 -14.81 22.17
CA ASP A 30 -3.63 -15.86 22.95
C ASP A 30 -2.13 -15.58 23.18
N TRP A 31 -1.51 -14.69 22.39
CA TRP A 31 -0.10 -14.32 22.46
C TRP A 31 0.10 -12.84 22.85
N ASN A 32 0.07 -12.56 24.17
CA ASN A 32 0.18 -11.20 24.73
C ASN A 32 1.35 -11.05 25.74
N ASP A 33 2.49 -11.65 25.41
CA ASP A 33 3.70 -11.55 26.22
C ASP A 33 4.54 -10.32 25.82
N VAL A 34 5.76 -10.24 26.35
CA VAL A 34 6.70 -9.16 26.03
C VAL A 34 7.23 -9.25 24.60
N VAL A 35 7.33 -10.46 24.04
CA VAL A 35 7.85 -10.70 22.70
C VAL A 35 6.84 -10.23 21.67
N SER A 36 5.56 -10.54 21.88
CA SER A 36 4.49 -10.14 20.97
C SER A 36 4.33 -8.61 20.94
N ARG A 37 4.45 -7.94 22.10
CA ARG A 37 4.46 -6.47 22.18
C ARG A 37 5.64 -5.84 21.44
N SER A 38 6.85 -6.38 21.62
CA SER A 38 8.04 -5.91 20.90
C SER A 38 7.91 -6.11 19.38
N LEU A 39 7.36 -7.25 18.94
CA LEU A 39 7.04 -7.48 17.53
C LEU A 39 6.08 -6.43 16.97
N GLU A 40 5.01 -6.11 17.70
CA GLU A 40 4.02 -5.10 17.32
C GLU A 40 4.66 -3.72 17.18
N GLU A 41 5.34 -3.27 18.22
CA GLU A 41 5.88 -1.92 18.34
C GLU A 41 7.07 -1.68 17.40
N GLU A 42 7.96 -2.66 17.27
CA GLU A 42 9.23 -2.48 16.55
C GLU A 42 9.15 -2.88 15.09
N GLN A 43 8.21 -3.75 14.70
CA GLN A 43 8.15 -4.29 13.35
C GLN A 43 6.81 -4.02 12.66
N LEU A 44 5.69 -4.44 13.27
CA LEU A 44 4.38 -4.38 12.59
C LEU A 44 3.89 -2.94 12.42
N LEU A 45 3.87 -2.13 13.49
CA LEU A 45 3.42 -0.74 13.41
C LEU A 45 4.27 0.10 12.44
N PRO A 46 5.61 0.05 12.47
CA PRO A 46 6.44 0.75 11.49
C PRO A 46 6.20 0.28 10.06
N LEU A 47 6.07 -1.03 9.83
CA LEU A 47 5.79 -1.58 8.51
C LEU A 47 4.46 -1.07 7.96
N LEU A 48 3.39 -1.11 8.76
CA LEU A 48 2.06 -0.63 8.35
C LEU A 48 2.07 0.86 8.02
N TYR A 49 2.82 1.67 8.79
CA TYR A 49 2.99 3.09 8.48
C TYR A 49 3.72 3.32 7.15
N GLN A 50 4.83 2.63 6.93
CA GLN A 50 5.58 2.71 5.67
C GLN A 50 4.71 2.27 4.49
N LEU A 51 3.92 1.21 4.66
CA LEU A 51 3.04 0.70 3.64
C LEU A 51 1.97 1.72 3.23
N ARG A 52 1.35 2.39 4.21
CA ARG A 52 0.42 3.49 3.97
C ARG A 52 1.07 4.58 3.13
N ALA A 53 2.26 5.03 3.52
CA ALA A 53 3.00 6.07 2.82
C ALA A 53 3.32 5.66 1.37
N THR A 54 3.70 4.39 1.15
CA THR A 54 3.93 3.83 -0.19
C THR A 54 2.66 3.82 -1.04
N LEU A 55 1.54 3.34 -0.50
CA LEU A 55 0.26 3.32 -1.21
C LEU A 55 -0.19 4.73 -1.62
N ASP A 56 -0.02 5.71 -0.71
CA ASP A 56 -0.34 7.10 -1.01
C ASP A 56 0.56 7.68 -2.10
N ALA A 57 1.85 7.34 -2.10
CA ALA A 57 2.78 7.72 -3.16
C ALA A 57 2.38 7.12 -4.51
N ILE A 58 2.04 5.83 -4.54
CA ILE A 58 1.56 5.14 -5.75
C ILE A 58 0.30 5.81 -6.31
N SER A 59 -0.66 6.16 -5.43
CA SER A 59 -1.89 6.86 -5.83
C SER A 59 -1.58 8.18 -6.53
N ARG A 60 -0.70 9.01 -5.94
CA ARG A 60 -0.27 10.28 -6.54
C ARG A 60 0.45 10.08 -7.88
N THR A 61 1.35 9.09 -7.96
CA THR A 61 2.07 8.77 -9.21
C THR A 61 1.10 8.33 -10.31
N SER A 62 0.12 7.49 -9.98
CA SER A 62 -0.90 7.05 -10.95
C SER A 62 -1.74 8.21 -11.48
N GLN A 63 -2.09 9.17 -10.62
CA GLN A 63 -2.81 10.38 -11.04
C GLN A 63 -1.97 11.24 -11.99
N LEU A 64 -0.71 11.49 -11.62
CA LEU A 64 0.22 12.27 -12.44
C LEU A 64 0.42 11.65 -13.82
N LEU A 65 0.65 10.34 -13.88
CA LEU A 65 0.82 9.61 -15.14
C LEU A 65 -0.44 9.68 -16.01
N THR A 66 -1.63 9.58 -15.39
CA THR A 66 -2.90 9.69 -16.12
C THR A 66 -3.06 11.07 -16.75
N THR A 67 -2.71 12.13 -16.01
CA THR A 67 -2.73 13.51 -16.53
C THR A 67 -1.74 13.68 -17.68
N ALA A 68 -0.48 13.26 -17.49
CA ALA A 68 0.55 13.38 -18.52
C ALA A 68 0.18 12.62 -19.80
N CYS A 69 -0.40 11.43 -19.69
CA CYS A 69 -0.89 10.70 -20.86
C CYS A 69 -2.00 11.45 -21.61
N ARG A 70 -2.92 12.11 -20.89
CA ARG A 70 -3.99 12.91 -21.53
C ARG A 70 -3.42 14.12 -22.26
N GLU A 71 -2.52 14.86 -21.63
CA GLU A 71 -1.88 16.03 -22.24
C GLU A 71 -1.13 15.65 -23.52
N CYS A 72 -0.37 14.55 -23.51
CA CYS A 72 0.31 14.06 -24.71
C CYS A 72 -0.65 13.57 -25.81
N ASP A 73 -1.80 13.00 -25.44
CA ASP A 73 -2.80 12.56 -26.43
C ASP A 73 -3.51 13.78 -27.05
N ASP A 74 -3.79 14.82 -26.26
CA ASP A 74 -4.39 16.09 -26.73
C ASP A 74 -3.44 16.85 -27.66
N GLU A 75 -2.14 16.93 -27.34
CA GLU A 75 -1.11 17.54 -28.21
C GLU A 75 -0.93 16.83 -29.56
N ARG A 76 -1.23 15.53 -29.63
CA ARG A 76 -1.12 14.75 -30.87
C ARG A 76 -2.37 14.83 -31.75
N ALA A 77 -3.49 15.27 -31.20
CA ALA A 77 -4.77 15.35 -31.90
C ALA A 77 -5.05 16.74 -32.49
N GLY A 78 -4.34 17.78 -32.03
CA GLY A 78 -4.35 19.14 -32.58
C GLY A 78 -3.34 19.34 -33.70
#